data_AF-A0A966PQ04-F1
#
_entry.id   AF-A0A966PQ04-F1
#
_cell.length_a   1.000
_cell.length_b   1.000
_cell.length_c   1.000
_cell.angle_alpha   90.00
_cell.angle_beta   90.00
_cell.angle_gamma   90.00
#
_symmetry.space_group_name_H-M   'P 1'
#
loop_
_entity.id
_entity.type
_entity.pdbx_description
1 polymer ?
#
loop_
_entity_poly.entity_id
_entity_poly.type
_entity_poly.pdbx_seq_one_letter_code
_entity_poly.pdbx_strand_id
1 'polypeptide(L)'
;TPTPTKEDKLADIRSQAAALLAKLDALKTSEGKLAESFKHEEDPSYPLHASTFLRVGLKPKEAKAPWSGQPDWTLNDSASAAWRRHGNGLDGRFTPGDFRIETSGPDVLKHVLPSGLHSHTLSSKHSAVLTSPRFKVTTDFISVQTMGKGATLRLIPDNYPISPGGSRFPKAAIDSERPTWITLDTAYRKGSFAYLELTLPDDSTNPDKKAEPGVGWYGVRQVVFHATREAGPSGEAVVVQAPTLATVSDVSSALTEAATAWGHDQANEAQAALLDAAMRHDVLESSTVRSPKLAALTAEYRKLEAELSSPRRAPGLLEADGFDQPLYVRGDHKKPAAEIPRRYLEVFDAKPFATTGSGRLELAEKIASPDNPLTARVMTNRLWHHVFGRGLVGTVDNFGRLGDQPTHPELLDYATRRFIGRNWSVKAMLRDLLLTDAFRRSSLPTASAL
;
A
#
# COMPACT_ATOMS: atom_id res chain seq x y z
N THR A 1 -7.63 -54.52 -13.52
CA THR A 1 -6.69 -53.87 -14.47
C THR A 1 -5.79 -52.96 -13.67
N PRO A 2 -4.45 -53.06 -13.77
CA PRO A 2 -3.57 -52.23 -12.96
C PRO A 2 -3.71 -50.77 -13.38
N THR A 3 -3.72 -49.87 -12.39
CA THR A 3 -3.83 -48.43 -12.57
C THR A 3 -2.56 -47.91 -13.27
N PRO A 4 -2.68 -47.17 -14.38
CA PRO A 4 -1.52 -46.71 -15.15
C PRO A 4 -0.62 -45.80 -14.30
N THR A 5 0.68 -46.00 -14.39
CA THR A 5 1.67 -45.22 -13.63
C THR A 5 1.74 -43.78 -14.16
N LYS A 6 2.34 -42.86 -13.38
CA LYS A 6 2.50 -41.45 -13.77
C LYS A 6 3.27 -41.29 -15.09
N GLU A 7 4.18 -42.22 -15.41
CA GLU A 7 4.93 -42.22 -16.67
C GLU A 7 4.06 -42.63 -17.85
N ASP A 8 3.16 -43.61 -17.69
CA ASP A 8 2.22 -44.02 -18.73
C ASP A 8 1.26 -42.89 -19.12
N LYS A 9 0.78 -42.12 -18.12
CA LYS A 9 -0.07 -40.94 -18.35
C LYS A 9 0.68 -39.81 -19.06
N LEU A 10 1.97 -39.62 -18.77
CA LEU A 10 2.77 -38.58 -19.40
C LEU A 10 3.15 -38.93 -20.84
N ALA A 11 3.39 -40.22 -21.12
CA ALA A 11 3.61 -40.73 -22.47
C ALA A 11 2.34 -40.58 -23.35
N ASP A 12 1.16 -40.86 -22.79
CA ASP A 12 -0.11 -40.71 -23.49
C ASP A 12 -0.42 -39.24 -23.80
N ILE A 13 -0.19 -38.32 -22.84
CA ILE A 13 -0.35 -36.88 -23.06
C ILE A 13 0.63 -36.35 -24.12
N ARG A 14 1.87 -36.82 -24.14
CA ARG A 14 2.87 -36.43 -25.15
C ARG A 14 2.52 -36.96 -26.54
N SER A 15 1.99 -38.18 -26.63
CA SER A 15 1.48 -38.75 -27.88
C SER A 15 0.30 -37.94 -28.43
N GLN A 16 -0.63 -37.55 -27.56
CA GLN A 16 -1.78 -36.71 -27.93
C GLN A 16 -1.36 -35.30 -28.37
N ALA A 17 -0.37 -34.69 -27.72
CA ALA A 17 0.19 -33.40 -28.11
C ALA A 17 0.92 -33.48 -29.46
N ALA A 18 1.69 -34.54 -29.73
CA ALA A 18 2.35 -34.75 -31.01
C ALA A 18 1.35 -34.96 -32.16
N ALA A 19 0.26 -35.70 -31.91
CA ALA A 19 -0.82 -35.88 -32.88
C ALA A 19 -1.59 -34.57 -33.15
N LEU A 20 -1.72 -33.70 -32.16
CA LEU A 20 -2.36 -32.38 -32.30
C LEU A 20 -1.48 -31.42 -33.12
N LEU A 21 -0.17 -31.44 -32.88
CA LEU A 21 0.81 -30.65 -33.63
C LEU A 21 0.89 -31.11 -35.10
N ALA A 22 0.87 -32.41 -35.36
CA ALA A 22 0.81 -32.95 -36.72
C ALA A 22 -0.49 -32.58 -37.45
N LYS A 23 -1.63 -32.51 -36.74
CA LYS A 23 -2.90 -32.00 -37.27
C LYS A 23 -2.86 -30.50 -37.54
N LEU A 24 -2.21 -29.71 -36.67
CA LEU A 24 -2.06 -28.27 -36.84
C LEU A 24 -1.14 -27.91 -38.01
N ASP A 25 -0.06 -28.66 -38.24
CA ASP A 25 0.79 -28.46 -39.42
C ASP A 25 0.09 -28.89 -40.72
N ALA A 26 -0.80 -29.89 -40.68
CA ALA A 26 -1.66 -30.26 -41.80
C ALA A 26 -2.78 -29.23 -42.08
N LEU A 27 -3.11 -28.36 -41.11
CA LEU A 27 -4.14 -27.32 -41.24
C LEU A 27 -3.59 -25.98 -41.81
N LYS A 28 -2.28 -25.85 -42.01
CA LYS A 28 -1.63 -24.62 -42.54
C LYS A 28 -1.77 -24.42 -44.05
N THR A 29 -2.48 -25.29 -44.78
CA THR A 29 -2.67 -25.18 -46.24
C THR A 29 -4.09 -24.82 -46.69
N SER A 30 -4.99 -24.44 -45.80
CA SER A 30 -6.27 -23.86 -46.22
C SER A 30 -6.75 -22.81 -45.24
N GLU A 31 -6.55 -21.54 -45.59
CA GLU A 31 -7.27 -20.42 -45.00
C GLU A 31 -8.78 -20.68 -45.10
N GLY A 32 -9.46 -20.52 -43.95
CA GLY A 32 -10.91 -20.58 -43.86
C GLY A 32 -11.37 -21.46 -42.72
N LYS A 33 -11.28 -20.96 -41.47
CA LYS A 33 -12.13 -21.29 -40.30
C LYS A 33 -11.61 -20.67 -39.00
N LEU A 34 -11.57 -19.33 -38.95
CA LEU A 34 -11.47 -18.59 -37.68
C LEU A 34 -12.84 -18.49 -36.95
N ALA A 35 -13.89 -19.08 -37.52
CA ALA A 35 -15.26 -19.04 -36.99
C ALA A 35 -15.64 -20.23 -36.08
N GLU A 36 -14.81 -21.28 -35.97
CA GLU A 36 -15.14 -22.44 -35.13
C GLU A 36 -14.70 -22.30 -33.66
N SER A 37 -13.81 -21.36 -33.35
CA SER A 37 -13.33 -21.05 -31.98
C SER A 37 -14.42 -20.48 -31.06
N PHE A 38 -15.53 -20.00 -31.62
CA PHE A 38 -16.64 -19.35 -30.91
C PHE A 38 -17.82 -20.29 -30.60
N LYS A 39 -17.75 -21.58 -30.98
CA LYS A 39 -18.86 -22.52 -30.75
C LYS A 39 -19.16 -22.82 -29.26
N HIS A 40 -18.26 -22.45 -28.34
CA HIS A 40 -18.47 -22.64 -26.90
C HIS A 40 -19.17 -21.45 -26.21
N GLU A 41 -19.44 -20.36 -26.94
CA GLU A 41 -20.33 -19.29 -26.51
C GLU A 41 -21.83 -19.59 -26.76
N GLU A 42 -22.17 -20.73 -27.36
CA GLU A 42 -23.56 -21.12 -27.58
C GLU A 42 -24.13 -22.01 -26.45
N ASP A 43 -23.29 -22.50 -25.52
CA ASP A 43 -23.72 -23.35 -24.39
C ASP A 43 -24.05 -22.50 -23.14
N PRO A 44 -25.34 -22.33 -22.78
CA PRO A 44 -25.77 -21.52 -21.65
C PRO A 44 -25.42 -22.13 -20.27
N SER A 45 -24.86 -23.34 -20.25
CA SER A 45 -24.46 -24.05 -19.03
C SER A 45 -22.97 -23.91 -18.69
N TYR A 46 -22.18 -23.30 -19.58
CA TYR A 46 -20.75 -23.12 -19.35
C TYR A 46 -20.48 -22.11 -18.22
N PRO A 47 -19.56 -22.40 -17.27
CA PRO A 47 -19.36 -21.56 -16.08
C PRO A 47 -18.93 -20.11 -16.37
N LEU A 48 -18.39 -19.85 -17.56
CA LEU A 48 -17.92 -18.53 -18.01
C LEU A 48 -18.86 -17.88 -19.06
N HIS A 49 -19.99 -18.51 -19.38
CA HIS A 49 -20.94 -17.98 -20.36
C HIS A 49 -21.66 -16.72 -19.84
N ALA A 50 -21.84 -15.70 -20.69
CA ALA A 50 -22.40 -14.40 -20.33
C ALA A 50 -23.81 -14.47 -19.71
N SER A 51 -24.62 -15.48 -20.07
CA SER A 51 -25.96 -15.67 -19.50
C SER A 51 -25.94 -16.10 -18.02
N THR A 52 -24.84 -16.69 -17.54
CA THR A 52 -24.67 -17.08 -16.12
C THR A 52 -24.57 -15.83 -15.24
N PHE A 53 -23.98 -14.74 -15.73
CA PHE A 53 -23.96 -13.44 -15.04
C PHE A 53 -25.35 -12.78 -14.98
N LEU A 54 -26.16 -12.94 -16.03
CA LEU A 54 -27.53 -12.42 -16.11
C LEU A 54 -28.54 -13.18 -15.23
N ARG A 55 -28.36 -14.50 -15.02
CA ARG A 55 -29.25 -15.31 -14.15
C ARG A 55 -29.20 -14.92 -12.68
N VAL A 56 -28.12 -14.28 -12.22
CA VAL A 56 -27.99 -13.77 -10.84
C VAL A 56 -28.51 -12.33 -10.69
N GLY A 57 -29.14 -11.76 -11.73
CA GLY A 57 -29.62 -10.37 -11.72
C GLY A 57 -28.50 -9.32 -11.74
N LEU A 58 -27.24 -9.74 -11.90
CA LEU A 58 -26.10 -8.85 -12.03
C LEU A 58 -25.95 -8.46 -13.49
N LYS A 59 -26.62 -7.37 -13.90
CA LYS A 59 -26.20 -6.67 -15.11
C LYS A 59 -24.74 -6.23 -14.90
N PRO A 60 -23.80 -6.58 -15.80
CA PRO A 60 -22.52 -5.88 -15.85
C PRO A 60 -22.84 -4.40 -15.88
N LYS A 61 -22.28 -3.65 -14.93
CA LYS A 61 -22.53 -2.22 -14.86
C LYS A 61 -22.04 -1.64 -16.18
N GLU A 62 -22.98 -1.24 -17.03
CA GLU A 62 -22.69 -0.68 -18.34
C GLU A 62 -21.63 0.42 -18.14
N ALA A 63 -20.50 0.29 -18.83
CA ALA A 63 -19.40 1.22 -18.67
C ALA A 63 -19.94 2.61 -19.02
N LYS A 64 -20.02 3.49 -18.02
CA LYS A 64 -20.41 4.88 -18.28
C LYS A 64 -19.38 5.47 -19.25
N ALA A 65 -19.86 6.36 -20.13
CA ALA A 65 -19.00 7.04 -21.09
C ALA A 65 -17.75 7.62 -20.38
N PRO A 66 -16.58 7.62 -21.05
CA PRO A 66 -15.36 8.16 -20.48
C PRO A 66 -15.58 9.58 -19.96
N TRP A 67 -15.12 9.86 -18.75
CA TRP A 67 -15.24 11.20 -18.18
C TRP A 67 -14.37 12.18 -18.96
N SER A 68 -14.97 13.26 -19.43
CA SER A 68 -14.35 14.25 -20.32
C SER A 68 -13.83 15.50 -19.58
N GLY A 69 -13.84 15.49 -18.24
CA GLY A 69 -13.35 16.59 -17.42
C GLY A 69 -11.83 16.57 -17.22
N GLN A 70 -11.31 17.63 -16.60
CA GLN A 70 -9.88 17.74 -16.25
C GLN A 70 -9.64 17.16 -14.85
N PRO A 71 -8.75 16.18 -14.68
CA PRO A 71 -8.46 15.59 -13.37
C PRO A 71 -7.88 16.63 -12.41
N ASP A 72 -8.23 16.51 -11.12
CA ASP A 72 -7.65 17.36 -10.08
C ASP A 72 -6.18 17.01 -9.84
N TRP A 73 -5.85 15.71 -9.93
CA TRP A 73 -4.46 15.24 -9.92
C TRP A 73 -4.18 14.26 -11.03
N THR A 74 -3.01 14.45 -11.62
CA THR A 74 -2.36 13.60 -12.61
C THR A 74 -1.07 13.07 -12.00
N LEU A 75 -0.88 11.76 -12.11
CA LEU A 75 0.34 11.10 -11.65
C LEU A 75 1.25 10.75 -12.83
N ASN A 76 1.28 11.62 -13.84
CA ASN A 76 2.14 11.52 -15.01
C ASN A 76 2.87 12.84 -15.32
N ASP A 77 2.88 13.80 -14.38
CA ASP A 77 3.50 15.12 -14.52
C ASP A 77 4.14 15.61 -13.21
N SER A 78 4.51 16.89 -13.14
CA SER A 78 5.13 17.53 -11.98
C SER A 78 4.24 17.57 -10.73
N ALA A 79 2.90 17.47 -10.86
CA ALA A 79 2.00 17.38 -9.71
C ALA A 79 2.21 16.07 -8.92
N SER A 80 2.72 15.02 -9.58
CA SER A 80 3.10 13.76 -8.95
C SER A 80 4.28 13.90 -7.97
N ALA A 81 5.08 14.98 -8.04
CA ALA A 81 6.20 15.21 -7.13
C ALA A 81 5.74 15.54 -5.71
N ALA A 82 4.53 16.07 -5.54
CA ALA A 82 3.96 16.36 -4.23
C ALA A 82 3.46 15.09 -3.51
N TRP A 83 3.23 14.01 -4.25
CA TRP A 83 2.87 12.72 -3.68
C TRP A 83 4.09 12.08 -3.01
N ARG A 84 3.91 11.61 -1.78
CA ARG A 84 4.97 10.98 -1.01
C ARG A 84 4.99 9.49 -1.30
N ARG A 85 6.19 9.00 -1.65
CA ARG A 85 6.48 7.60 -1.94
C ARG A 85 7.33 7.07 -0.82
N HIS A 86 6.95 5.93 -0.27
CA HIS A 86 7.75 5.22 0.71
C HIS A 86 8.02 3.81 0.22
N GLY A 87 9.28 3.39 0.35
CA GLY A 87 9.80 2.20 -0.30
C GLY A 87 10.35 2.50 -1.70
N ASN A 88 10.88 1.47 -2.35
CA ASN A 88 11.57 1.52 -3.64
C ASN A 88 10.77 0.88 -4.79
N GLY A 89 9.50 0.56 -4.57
CA GLY A 89 8.62 -0.02 -5.59
C GLY A 89 8.07 0.99 -6.58
N LEU A 90 8.18 2.30 -6.28
CA LEU A 90 7.57 3.40 -7.05
C LEU A 90 8.61 4.29 -7.76
N ASP A 91 9.83 3.78 -7.95
CA ASP A 91 10.92 4.49 -8.63
C ASP A 91 10.86 4.33 -10.18
N GLY A 92 9.78 3.73 -10.69
CA GLY A 92 9.53 3.55 -12.13
C GLY A 92 9.24 4.86 -12.88
N ARG A 93 8.98 4.73 -14.20
CA ARG A 93 8.72 5.90 -15.06
C ARG A 93 7.25 6.30 -15.01
N PHE A 94 7.01 7.58 -15.28
CA PHE A 94 5.66 8.14 -15.43
C PHE A 94 5.10 8.00 -16.83
N THR A 95 5.97 7.75 -17.81
CA THR A 95 5.65 7.74 -19.22
C THR A 95 4.88 6.47 -19.60
N PRO A 96 4.00 6.54 -20.59
CA PRO A 96 3.38 5.34 -21.13
C PRO A 96 4.44 4.40 -21.72
N GLY A 97 4.16 3.10 -21.67
CA GLY A 97 5.09 2.10 -22.15
C GLY A 97 6.02 1.52 -21.09
N ASP A 98 5.85 1.83 -19.80
CA ASP A 98 6.58 1.09 -18.77
C ASP A 98 6.13 -0.39 -18.76
N PHE A 99 6.92 -1.29 -18.21
CA PHE A 99 6.60 -2.72 -18.23
C PHE A 99 7.29 -3.45 -17.08
N ARG A 100 6.86 -4.69 -16.86
CA ARG A 100 7.50 -5.61 -15.92
C ARG A 100 7.94 -6.86 -16.65
N ILE A 101 9.11 -7.37 -16.27
CA ILE A 101 9.58 -8.68 -16.71
C ILE A 101 8.95 -9.78 -15.83
N GLU A 102 8.37 -10.78 -16.47
CA GLU A 102 7.82 -11.96 -15.81
C GLU A 102 8.91 -12.80 -15.15
N THR A 103 8.70 -13.15 -13.88
CA THR A 103 9.67 -13.88 -13.06
C THR A 103 9.66 -15.39 -13.33
N SER A 104 8.66 -15.89 -14.05
CA SER A 104 8.56 -17.29 -14.46
C SER A 104 7.78 -17.44 -15.77
N GLY A 105 7.83 -18.62 -16.37
CA GLY A 105 7.11 -18.93 -17.61
C GLY A 105 7.87 -18.56 -18.90
N PRO A 106 7.24 -18.83 -20.06
CA PRO A 106 7.85 -18.65 -21.38
C PRO A 106 7.90 -17.18 -21.82
N ASP A 107 6.99 -16.34 -21.31
CA ASP A 107 6.89 -14.94 -21.68
C ASP A 107 7.90 -14.07 -20.93
N VAL A 108 8.43 -13.05 -21.61
CA VAL A 108 9.28 -12.02 -21.03
C VAL A 108 8.44 -10.97 -20.33
N LEU A 109 7.34 -10.53 -20.94
CA LEU A 109 6.40 -9.56 -20.38
C LEU A 109 4.97 -9.89 -20.84
N LYS A 110 3.96 -9.53 -20.04
CA LYS A 110 2.54 -9.74 -20.37
C LYS A 110 1.78 -8.46 -20.69
N HIS A 111 2.28 -7.33 -20.20
CA HIS A 111 1.58 -6.05 -20.27
C HIS A 111 2.53 -4.93 -20.60
N VAL A 112 2.03 -3.98 -21.38
CA VAL A 112 2.61 -2.65 -21.55
C VAL A 112 1.76 -1.70 -20.74
N LEU A 113 2.38 -1.02 -19.77
CA LEU A 113 1.67 -0.22 -18.78
C LEU A 113 1.33 1.16 -19.36
N PRO A 114 0.13 1.69 -19.07
CA PRO A 114 -0.19 3.08 -19.38
C PRO A 114 0.65 4.03 -18.54
N SER A 115 0.62 5.33 -18.85
CA SER A 115 1.27 6.33 -17.97
C SER A 115 0.72 6.27 -16.55
N GLY A 116 1.53 6.66 -15.57
CA GLY A 116 1.16 6.66 -14.15
C GLY A 116 2.25 6.09 -13.25
N LEU A 117 1.95 6.04 -11.96
CA LEU A 117 2.83 5.40 -10.97
C LEU A 117 2.46 3.94 -10.80
N HIS A 118 3.42 3.05 -11.05
CA HIS A 118 3.26 1.61 -10.93
C HIS A 118 4.23 1.04 -9.90
N SER A 119 3.71 0.22 -8.98
CA SER A 119 4.46 -0.24 -7.81
C SER A 119 5.38 -1.44 -8.04
N HIS A 120 5.50 -1.92 -9.28
CA HIS A 120 5.98 -3.28 -9.58
C HIS A 120 6.86 -3.38 -10.84
N THR A 121 7.31 -2.24 -11.37
CA THR A 121 8.11 -2.20 -12.61
C THR A 121 9.46 -2.89 -12.43
N LEU A 122 10.06 -2.83 -11.23
CA LEU A 122 11.30 -3.55 -10.89
C LEU A 122 11.07 -4.92 -10.24
N SER A 123 10.17 -5.02 -9.26
CA SER A 123 9.80 -6.29 -8.60
C SER A 123 8.55 -6.08 -7.73
N SER A 124 7.70 -7.09 -7.61
CA SER A 124 6.57 -7.08 -6.66
C SER A 124 6.98 -7.35 -5.21
N LYS A 125 8.26 -7.61 -4.93
CA LYS A 125 8.80 -7.75 -3.56
C LYS A 125 9.11 -6.40 -2.90
N HIS A 126 9.22 -5.34 -3.69
CA HIS A 126 9.53 -4.01 -3.19
C HIS A 126 8.38 -3.42 -2.36
N SER A 127 8.74 -2.56 -1.41
CA SER A 127 7.76 -1.78 -0.63
C SER A 127 7.22 -0.64 -1.48
N ALA A 128 5.91 -0.42 -1.43
CA ALA A 128 5.26 0.62 -2.19
C ALA A 128 4.07 1.21 -1.44
N VAL A 129 4.34 2.20 -0.58
CA VAL A 129 3.30 3.04 0.01
C VAL A 129 3.29 4.38 -0.70
N LEU A 130 2.11 4.77 -1.18
CA LEU A 130 1.90 6.04 -1.85
C LEU A 130 0.87 6.86 -1.08
N THR A 131 1.20 8.11 -0.76
CA THR A 131 0.27 9.04 -0.11
C THR A 131 0.15 10.34 -0.90
N SER A 132 -1.08 10.83 -1.04
CA SER A 132 -1.33 12.13 -1.67
C SER A 132 -0.86 13.27 -0.77
N PRO A 133 -0.69 14.48 -1.32
CA PRO A 133 -0.72 15.69 -0.51
C PRO A 133 -1.97 15.73 0.35
N ARG A 134 -1.90 16.40 1.50
CA ARG A 134 -3.08 16.67 2.32
C ARG A 134 -3.99 17.65 1.61
N PHE A 135 -5.29 17.45 1.76
CA PHE A 135 -6.32 18.31 1.20
C PHE A 135 -7.48 18.45 2.17
N LYS A 136 -8.27 19.51 2.02
CA LYS A 136 -9.53 19.66 2.74
C LYS A 136 -10.64 18.97 1.97
N VAL A 137 -11.43 18.12 2.62
CA VAL A 137 -12.56 17.45 1.97
C VAL A 137 -13.68 18.48 1.75
N THR A 138 -13.95 18.82 0.49
CA THR A 138 -14.97 19.80 0.09
C THR A 138 -16.06 19.18 -0.78
N THR A 139 -15.77 18.08 -1.46
CA THR A 139 -16.71 17.35 -2.33
C THR A 139 -17.31 16.14 -1.60
N ASP A 140 -18.39 15.58 -2.14
CA ASP A 140 -18.99 14.37 -1.56
C ASP A 140 -18.27 13.10 -2.01
N PHE A 141 -17.62 13.12 -3.16
CA PHE A 141 -16.96 11.95 -3.71
C PHE A 141 -15.57 12.27 -4.25
N ILE A 142 -14.73 11.23 -4.23
CA ILE A 142 -13.41 11.23 -4.85
C ILE A 142 -13.29 9.93 -5.67
N SER A 143 -13.04 10.05 -6.97
CA SER A 143 -12.77 8.91 -7.85
C SER A 143 -11.27 8.84 -8.16
N VAL A 144 -10.68 7.66 -8.03
CA VAL A 144 -9.26 7.39 -8.32
C VAL A 144 -9.17 6.36 -9.45
N GLN A 145 -8.39 6.67 -10.50
CA GLN A 145 -8.10 5.74 -11.58
C GLN A 145 -6.95 4.84 -11.15
N THR A 146 -7.26 3.55 -10.92
CA THR A 146 -6.31 2.56 -10.44
C THR A 146 -6.38 1.26 -11.23
N MET A 147 -5.30 0.50 -11.21
CA MET A 147 -5.23 -0.91 -11.62
C MET A 147 -4.32 -1.64 -10.64
N GLY A 148 -4.38 -2.97 -10.58
CA GLY A 148 -3.55 -3.73 -9.68
C GLY A 148 -4.20 -5.01 -9.18
N LYS A 149 -3.50 -5.66 -8.27
CA LYS A 149 -3.93 -6.90 -7.62
C LYS A 149 -3.56 -6.83 -6.14
N GLY A 150 -4.51 -7.12 -5.27
CA GLY A 150 -4.30 -7.25 -3.83
C GLY A 150 -3.96 -5.95 -3.10
N ALA A 151 -3.96 -4.79 -3.75
CA ALA A 151 -3.66 -3.51 -3.10
C ALA A 151 -4.92 -2.88 -2.48
N THR A 152 -4.73 -1.89 -1.60
CA THR A 152 -5.84 -1.17 -0.95
C THR A 152 -5.68 0.33 -1.15
N LEU A 153 -6.76 1.00 -1.56
CA LEU A 153 -6.93 2.45 -1.56
C LEU A 153 -7.73 2.87 -0.31
N ARG A 154 -7.29 3.90 0.41
CA ARG A 154 -7.98 4.46 1.58
C ARG A 154 -8.02 5.98 1.54
N LEU A 155 -9.05 6.56 2.12
CA LEU A 155 -9.06 7.95 2.57
C LEU A 155 -8.73 8.00 4.06
N ILE A 156 -7.69 8.73 4.44
CA ILE A 156 -7.28 8.91 5.83
C ILE A 156 -7.57 10.34 6.28
N PRO A 157 -8.70 10.61 6.95
CA PRO A 157 -9.00 11.92 7.51
C PRO A 157 -8.23 12.13 8.82
N ASP A 158 -7.70 13.34 9.00
CA ASP A 158 -7.13 13.86 10.24
C ASP A 158 -6.09 12.93 10.92
N ASN A 159 -5.35 12.14 10.12
CA ASN A 159 -4.36 11.15 10.62
C ASN A 159 -4.94 10.10 11.58
N TYR A 160 -6.22 9.78 11.46
CA TYR A 160 -6.88 8.83 12.34
C TYR A 160 -7.23 7.52 11.61
N PRO A 161 -6.30 6.54 11.54
CA PRO A 161 -6.51 5.30 10.78
C PRO A 161 -7.14 4.15 11.58
N ILE A 162 -7.86 4.39 12.70
CA ILE A 162 -8.31 3.29 13.58
C ILE A 162 -9.83 3.16 13.62
N SER A 163 -10.32 1.98 13.25
CA SER A 163 -11.51 1.39 13.89
C SER A 163 -11.33 -0.13 13.97
N PRO A 164 -11.36 -0.73 15.17
CA PRO A 164 -11.58 -2.16 15.27
C PRO A 164 -13.03 -2.45 14.86
N GLY A 165 -13.25 -3.35 13.90
CA GLY A 165 -14.58 -3.90 13.60
C GLY A 165 -15.39 -3.28 12.46
N GLY A 166 -14.82 -2.43 11.60
CA GLY A 166 -15.53 -1.94 10.42
C GLY A 166 -15.01 -0.61 9.91
N SER A 167 -14.98 -0.48 8.59
CA SER A 167 -14.46 0.68 7.87
C SER A 167 -15.28 1.94 8.16
N ARG A 168 -14.95 2.70 9.20
CA ARG A 168 -15.49 4.07 9.34
C ARG A 168 -14.92 5.03 8.30
N PHE A 169 -13.94 4.59 7.52
CA PHE A 169 -13.30 5.36 6.46
C PHE A 169 -13.54 4.71 5.09
N PRO A 170 -13.72 5.50 4.03
CA PRO A 170 -13.79 4.99 2.67
C PRO A 170 -12.51 4.26 2.33
N LYS A 171 -12.66 3.00 1.93
CA LYS A 171 -11.58 2.19 1.40
C LYS A 171 -12.11 1.27 0.32
N ALA A 172 -11.22 0.81 -0.53
CA ALA A 172 -11.53 -0.10 -1.62
C ALA A 172 -10.32 -0.98 -1.94
N ALA A 173 -10.59 -2.22 -2.33
CA ALA A 173 -9.57 -3.10 -2.88
C ALA A 173 -9.28 -2.73 -4.34
N ILE A 174 -8.02 -2.86 -4.74
CA ILE A 174 -7.58 -2.71 -6.12
C ILE A 174 -7.25 -4.13 -6.62
N ASP A 175 -8.20 -4.72 -7.34
CA ASP A 175 -8.19 -6.11 -7.81
C ASP A 175 -8.65 -6.18 -9.30
N SER A 176 -8.04 -5.36 -10.16
CA SER A 176 -8.29 -5.33 -11.61
C SER A 176 -7.00 -5.03 -12.37
N GLU A 177 -6.62 -5.91 -13.30
CA GLU A 177 -5.46 -5.71 -14.20
C GLU A 177 -5.74 -4.69 -15.31
N ARG A 178 -6.99 -4.24 -15.45
CA ARG A 178 -7.37 -3.12 -16.32
C ARG A 178 -7.55 -1.85 -15.48
N PRO A 179 -7.22 -0.67 -16.04
CA PRO A 179 -7.53 0.61 -15.41
C PRO A 179 -9.02 0.72 -15.08
N THR A 180 -9.34 1.07 -13.84
CA THR A 180 -10.72 1.20 -13.34
C THR A 180 -10.83 2.41 -12.43
N TRP A 181 -12.02 3.02 -12.40
CA TRP A 181 -12.34 4.10 -11.49
C TRP A 181 -12.95 3.56 -10.20
N ILE A 182 -12.26 3.79 -9.09
CA ILE A 182 -12.74 3.49 -7.75
C ILE A 182 -13.24 4.79 -7.11
N THR A 183 -14.51 4.83 -6.71
CA THR A 183 -15.14 5.99 -6.08
C THR A 183 -15.28 5.80 -4.57
N LEU A 184 -14.74 6.74 -3.80
CA LEU A 184 -14.86 6.86 -2.35
C LEU A 184 -15.95 7.88 -1.99
N ASP A 185 -16.81 7.54 -1.03
CA ASP A 185 -17.81 8.46 -0.45
C ASP A 185 -17.21 9.24 0.72
N THR A 186 -17.03 10.53 0.54
CA THR A 186 -16.34 11.43 1.46
C THR A 186 -17.27 12.44 2.14
N ALA A 187 -18.58 12.40 1.85
CA ALA A 187 -19.57 13.38 2.31
C ALA A 187 -19.55 13.56 3.84
N TYR A 188 -19.46 12.45 4.56
CA TYR A 188 -19.47 12.42 6.03
C TYR A 188 -18.23 13.06 6.69
N ARG A 189 -17.20 13.42 5.91
CA ARG A 189 -15.95 14.08 6.36
C ARG A 189 -15.73 15.46 5.75
N LYS A 190 -16.73 16.05 5.11
CA LYS A 190 -16.64 17.43 4.61
C LYS A 190 -16.15 18.37 5.73
N GLY A 191 -15.13 19.16 5.42
CA GLY A 191 -14.48 20.08 6.35
C GLY A 191 -13.22 19.54 7.04
N SER A 192 -13.06 18.22 7.16
CA SER A 192 -11.82 17.59 7.67
C SER A 192 -10.69 17.71 6.66
N PHE A 193 -9.44 17.63 7.15
CA PHE A 193 -8.30 17.39 6.28
C PHE A 193 -8.13 15.89 6.06
N ALA A 194 -7.70 15.48 4.89
CA ALA A 194 -7.45 14.08 4.56
C ALA A 194 -6.27 13.92 3.60
N TYR A 195 -5.83 12.69 3.43
CA TYR A 195 -4.97 12.25 2.33
C TYR A 195 -5.46 10.91 1.80
N LEU A 196 -5.15 10.61 0.54
CA LEU A 196 -5.33 9.30 -0.05
C LEU A 196 -4.11 8.44 0.24
N GLU A 197 -4.32 7.18 0.57
CA GLU A 197 -3.26 6.21 0.85
C GLU A 197 -3.47 4.96 -0.01
N LEU A 198 -2.41 4.52 -0.69
CA LEU A 198 -2.36 3.23 -1.38
C LEU A 198 -1.29 2.37 -0.74
N THR A 199 -1.67 1.15 -0.35
CA THR A 199 -0.76 0.18 0.30
C THR A 199 -0.89 -1.20 -0.31
N LEU A 200 0.23 -1.92 -0.39
CA LEU A 200 0.21 -3.38 -0.53
C LEU A 200 -0.08 -4.05 0.83
N PRO A 201 -0.51 -5.33 0.83
CA PRO A 201 -0.80 -6.07 2.07
C PRO A 201 0.42 -6.14 3.00
N ASP A 202 1.60 -6.39 2.44
CA ASP A 202 2.84 -6.46 3.21
C ASP A 202 3.27 -5.08 3.75
N ASP A 203 2.79 -3.98 3.15
CA ASP A 203 3.10 -2.59 3.56
C ASP A 203 2.13 -2.05 4.61
N SER A 204 1.03 -2.76 4.86
CA SER A 204 0.01 -2.34 5.82
C SER A 204 0.25 -3.00 7.19
N THR A 205 0.18 -2.21 8.26
CA THR A 205 0.16 -2.74 9.63
C THR A 205 -1.14 -3.47 9.96
N ASN A 206 -2.18 -3.27 9.15
CA ASN A 206 -3.47 -3.94 9.27
C ASN A 206 -4.04 -4.20 7.86
N PRO A 207 -3.57 -5.25 7.15
CA PRO A 207 -4.04 -5.55 5.81
C PRO A 207 -5.45 -6.15 5.83
N ASP A 208 -6.28 -5.76 4.86
CA ASP A 208 -7.69 -6.23 4.77
C ASP A 208 -7.82 -7.68 4.30
N LYS A 209 -6.84 -8.16 3.53
CA LYS A 209 -6.69 -9.57 3.13
C LYS A 209 -5.30 -10.04 3.52
N LYS A 210 -5.19 -11.29 3.98
CA LYS A 210 -3.92 -12.04 3.93
C LYS A 210 -3.69 -12.43 2.48
N ALA A 211 -3.29 -11.50 1.62
CA ALA A 211 -2.81 -11.87 0.30
C ALA A 211 -1.53 -12.69 0.47
N GLU A 212 -1.22 -13.55 -0.51
CA GLU A 212 0.10 -14.17 -0.55
C GLU A 212 1.17 -13.07 -0.67
N PRO A 213 2.16 -13.04 0.23
CA PRO A 213 3.22 -12.05 0.20
C PRO A 213 3.90 -11.97 -1.17
N GLY A 214 4.22 -10.76 -1.63
CA GLY A 214 4.98 -10.53 -2.87
C GLY A 214 4.20 -10.70 -4.18
N VAL A 215 2.88 -10.89 -4.16
CA VAL A 215 2.04 -10.98 -5.38
C VAL A 215 1.33 -9.67 -5.70
N GLY A 216 1.19 -8.78 -4.71
CA GLY A 216 0.43 -7.55 -4.86
C GLY A 216 1.15 -6.47 -5.67
N TRP A 217 0.37 -5.67 -6.40
CA TRP A 217 0.85 -4.46 -7.06
C TRP A 217 -0.30 -3.49 -7.31
N TYR A 218 0.01 -2.22 -7.55
CA TYR A 218 -0.95 -1.24 -8.06
C TYR A 218 -0.31 -0.27 -9.04
N GLY A 219 -1.16 0.26 -9.91
CA GLY A 219 -0.94 1.42 -10.75
C GLY A 219 -1.96 2.49 -10.41
N VAL A 220 -1.56 3.75 -10.40
CA VAL A 220 -2.46 4.90 -10.20
C VAL A 220 -2.10 6.03 -11.16
N ARG A 221 -3.12 6.67 -11.73
CA ARG A 221 -2.92 7.63 -12.82
C ARG A 221 -3.60 8.97 -12.58
N GLN A 222 -4.85 8.96 -12.09
CA GLN A 222 -5.65 10.18 -11.96
C GLN A 222 -6.53 10.16 -10.72
N VAL A 223 -6.82 11.35 -10.20
CA VAL A 223 -7.80 11.59 -9.13
C VAL A 223 -8.75 12.70 -9.53
N VAL A 224 -10.03 12.51 -9.25
CA VAL A 224 -11.12 13.44 -9.55
C VAL A 224 -12.01 13.64 -8.32
N PHE A 225 -12.25 14.89 -7.96
CA PHE A 225 -13.12 15.33 -6.87
C PHE A 225 -14.46 15.78 -7.47
N HIS A 226 -15.57 15.27 -6.95
CA HIS A 226 -16.88 15.55 -7.55
C HIS A 226 -18.03 15.57 -6.54
N ALA A 227 -19.01 16.41 -6.82
CA ALA A 227 -20.12 16.70 -5.90
C ALA A 227 -21.19 15.60 -5.86
N THR A 228 -21.37 14.83 -6.95
CA THR A 228 -22.36 13.75 -7.00
C THR A 228 -21.74 12.53 -7.66
N ARG A 229 -22.19 11.34 -7.26
CA ARG A 229 -21.66 10.08 -7.77
C ARG A 229 -21.84 9.94 -9.29
N GLU A 230 -22.85 10.59 -9.85
CA GLU A 230 -23.17 10.57 -11.27
C GLU A 230 -22.27 11.49 -12.09
N ALA A 231 -21.79 12.58 -11.51
CA ALA A 231 -20.91 13.54 -12.16
C ALA A 231 -19.46 13.03 -12.28
N GLY A 232 -19.06 12.11 -11.41
CA GLY A 232 -17.73 11.51 -11.42
C GLY A 232 -17.57 10.33 -12.39
N PRO A 233 -16.32 10.02 -12.77
CA PRO A 233 -16.03 8.81 -13.53
C PRO A 233 -16.31 7.55 -12.72
N SER A 234 -16.68 6.46 -13.40
CA SER A 234 -16.94 5.16 -12.79
C SER A 234 -16.74 4.01 -13.78
N GLY A 235 -16.39 2.82 -13.28
CA GLY A 235 -16.28 1.61 -14.10
C GLY A 235 -14.88 1.43 -14.70
N GLU A 236 -14.78 0.62 -15.77
CA GLU A 236 -13.55 0.46 -16.53
C GLU A 236 -13.13 1.81 -17.14
N ALA A 237 -11.86 2.16 -17.00
CA ALA A 237 -11.34 3.44 -17.41
C ALA A 237 -10.65 3.32 -18.76
N VAL A 238 -11.19 3.99 -19.78
CA VAL A 238 -10.53 4.10 -21.08
C VAL A 238 -9.39 5.12 -20.96
N VAL A 239 -8.14 4.65 -20.99
CA VAL A 239 -6.95 5.52 -20.94
C VAL A 239 -6.81 6.30 -22.25
N VAL A 240 -6.86 5.60 -23.37
CA VAL A 240 -6.95 6.11 -24.74
C VAL A 240 -7.75 5.11 -25.57
N GLN A 241 -8.59 5.61 -26.48
CA GLN A 241 -9.23 4.76 -27.46
C GLN A 241 -8.21 4.43 -28.55
N ALA A 242 -7.88 3.15 -28.70
CA ALA A 242 -7.00 2.71 -29.78
C ALA A 242 -7.60 3.09 -31.15
N PRO A 243 -6.77 3.46 -32.14
CA PRO A 243 -7.25 3.78 -33.47
C PRO A 243 -7.97 2.56 -34.07
N THR A 244 -9.07 2.80 -34.77
CA THR A 244 -9.72 1.76 -35.57
C THR A 244 -8.88 1.53 -36.82
N LEU A 245 -8.36 0.32 -37.00
CA LEU A 245 -7.52 -0.06 -38.13
C LEU A 245 -8.32 -0.99 -39.04
N ALA A 246 -8.42 -0.64 -40.32
CA ALA A 246 -9.33 -1.30 -41.26
C ALA A 246 -8.69 -2.51 -41.95
N THR A 247 -7.38 -2.48 -42.17
CA THR A 247 -6.66 -3.54 -42.88
C THR A 247 -5.51 -4.14 -42.06
N VAL A 248 -5.11 -5.36 -42.40
CA VAL A 248 -3.93 -6.02 -41.80
C VAL A 248 -2.66 -5.19 -42.04
N SER A 249 -2.56 -4.52 -43.18
CA SER A 249 -1.44 -3.61 -43.48
C SER A 249 -1.41 -2.43 -42.51
N ASP A 250 -2.57 -1.84 -42.18
CA ASP A 250 -2.66 -0.73 -41.23
C ASP A 250 -2.27 -1.20 -39.81
N VAL A 251 -2.73 -2.39 -39.42
CA VAL A 251 -2.35 -3.02 -38.13
C VAL A 251 -0.84 -3.24 -38.06
N SER A 252 -0.24 -3.82 -39.09
CA SER A 252 1.21 -4.08 -39.14
C SER A 252 2.02 -2.79 -39.08
N SER A 253 1.60 -1.75 -39.82
CA SER A 253 2.27 -0.45 -39.83
C SER A 253 2.18 0.21 -38.46
N ALA A 254 0.99 0.27 -37.86
CA ALA A 254 0.77 0.89 -36.55
C ALA A 254 1.52 0.17 -35.44
N LEU A 255 1.57 -1.16 -35.45
CA LEU A 255 2.34 -1.94 -34.47
C LEU A 255 3.85 -1.74 -34.64
N THR A 256 4.33 -1.65 -35.88
CA THR A 256 5.77 -1.41 -36.15
C THR A 256 6.18 -0.02 -35.68
N GLU A 257 5.36 0.99 -35.97
CA GLU A 257 5.58 2.37 -35.50
C GLU A 257 5.53 2.43 -33.97
N ALA A 258 4.52 1.83 -33.34
CA ALA A 258 4.39 1.79 -31.90
C ALA A 258 5.57 1.08 -31.23
N ALA A 259 5.99 -0.08 -31.74
CA ALA A 259 7.12 -0.83 -31.22
C ALA A 259 8.45 -0.07 -31.39
N THR A 260 8.62 0.65 -32.51
CA THR A 260 9.80 1.49 -32.76
C THR A 260 9.85 2.67 -31.79
N ALA A 261 8.73 3.38 -31.62
CA ALA A 261 8.62 4.48 -30.67
C ALA A 261 8.85 3.99 -29.24
N TRP A 262 8.28 2.83 -28.87
CA TRP A 262 8.48 2.22 -27.57
C TRP A 262 9.95 1.84 -27.32
N GLY A 263 10.62 1.23 -28.30
CA GLY A 263 12.05 0.90 -28.22
C GLY A 263 12.98 2.11 -28.09
N HIS A 264 12.49 3.32 -28.40
CA HIS A 264 13.18 4.59 -28.22
C HIS A 264 12.68 5.40 -27.02
N ASP A 265 11.85 4.82 -26.15
CA ASP A 265 11.22 5.50 -25.00
C ASP A 265 10.39 6.74 -25.41
N GLN A 266 9.77 6.70 -26.59
CA GLN A 266 8.99 7.77 -27.21
C GLN A 266 7.53 7.38 -27.49
N ALA A 267 7.10 6.19 -27.05
CA ALA A 267 5.72 5.77 -27.23
C ALA A 267 4.76 6.75 -26.54
N ASN A 268 3.68 7.09 -27.24
CA ASN A 268 2.56 7.80 -26.65
C ASN A 268 1.53 6.81 -26.04
N GLU A 269 0.51 7.33 -25.36
CA GLU A 269 -0.53 6.51 -24.71
C GLU A 269 -1.30 5.60 -25.69
N ALA A 270 -1.56 6.07 -26.92
CA ALA A 270 -2.25 5.27 -27.93
C ALA A 270 -1.38 4.11 -28.41
N GLN A 271 -0.09 4.36 -28.62
CA GLN A 271 0.90 3.36 -29.02
C GLN A 271 1.12 2.32 -27.92
N ALA A 272 1.28 2.75 -26.66
CA ALA A 272 1.40 1.84 -25.52
C ALA A 272 0.13 0.97 -25.34
N ALA A 273 -1.05 1.56 -25.47
CA ALA A 273 -2.32 0.83 -25.41
C ALA A 273 -2.48 -0.16 -26.57
N LEU A 274 -2.04 0.22 -27.78
CA LEU A 274 -2.05 -0.67 -28.94
C LEU A 274 -1.12 -1.89 -28.72
N LEU A 275 0.08 -1.66 -28.19
CA LEU A 275 1.02 -2.74 -27.85
C LEU A 275 0.46 -3.65 -26.75
N ASP A 276 -0.09 -3.10 -25.66
CA ASP A 276 -0.70 -3.88 -24.58
C ASP A 276 -1.88 -4.72 -25.10
N ALA A 277 -2.75 -4.13 -25.94
CA ALA A 277 -3.86 -4.85 -26.54
C ALA A 277 -3.38 -5.98 -27.45
N ALA A 278 -2.39 -5.72 -28.30
CA ALA A 278 -1.81 -6.72 -29.19
C ALA A 278 -1.17 -7.88 -28.41
N MET A 279 -0.55 -7.59 -27.26
CA MET A 279 -0.01 -8.63 -26.37
C MET A 279 -1.10 -9.46 -25.69
N ARG A 280 -2.13 -8.82 -25.13
CA ARG A 280 -3.27 -9.52 -24.48
C ARG A 280 -4.05 -10.43 -25.42
N HIS A 281 -3.97 -10.17 -26.73
CA HIS A 281 -4.63 -10.95 -27.78
C HIS A 281 -3.66 -11.85 -28.57
N ASP A 282 -2.44 -12.08 -28.04
CA ASP A 282 -1.42 -12.96 -28.62
C ASP A 282 -1.00 -12.60 -30.07
N VAL A 283 -1.18 -11.33 -30.45
CA VAL A 283 -0.74 -10.80 -31.76
C VAL A 283 0.77 -10.55 -31.77
N LEU A 284 1.32 -10.12 -30.64
CA LEU A 284 2.76 -9.93 -30.44
C LEU A 284 3.35 -11.08 -29.65
N GLU A 285 4.46 -11.64 -30.14
CA GLU A 285 5.21 -12.68 -29.43
C GLU A 285 6.07 -12.06 -28.33
N SER A 286 5.80 -12.44 -27.07
CA SER A 286 6.53 -12.02 -25.87
C SER A 286 7.66 -12.97 -25.45
N SER A 287 7.94 -14.02 -26.23
CA SER A 287 8.88 -15.07 -25.86
C SER A 287 10.35 -14.68 -26.07
N THR A 288 11.27 -15.38 -25.38
CA THR A 288 12.72 -15.20 -25.59
C THR A 288 13.24 -15.88 -26.86
N VAL A 289 12.41 -16.63 -27.59
CA VAL A 289 12.83 -17.60 -28.61
C VAL A 289 13.60 -16.96 -29.77
N ARG A 290 13.30 -15.70 -30.10
CA ARG A 290 13.85 -15.02 -31.28
C ARG A 290 15.13 -14.21 -31.03
N SER A 291 15.57 -14.04 -29.79
CA SER A 291 16.73 -13.19 -29.48
C SER A 291 17.60 -13.77 -28.36
N PRO A 292 18.82 -14.25 -28.67
CA PRO A 292 19.77 -14.72 -27.64
C PRO A 292 20.10 -13.65 -26.60
N LYS A 293 20.17 -12.38 -27.02
CA LYS A 293 20.41 -11.25 -26.12
C LYS A 293 19.24 -11.06 -25.15
N LEU A 294 18.00 -11.11 -25.63
CA LEU A 294 16.81 -11.00 -24.79
C LEU A 294 16.71 -12.16 -23.80
N ALA A 295 17.03 -13.39 -24.25
CA ALA A 295 17.08 -14.56 -23.40
C ALA A 295 18.11 -14.40 -22.26
N ALA A 296 19.33 -13.92 -22.58
CA ALA A 296 20.37 -13.68 -21.59
C ALA A 296 19.95 -12.62 -20.54
N LEU A 297 19.43 -11.48 -20.99
CA LEU A 297 18.97 -10.40 -20.10
C LEU A 297 17.78 -10.83 -19.22
N THR A 298 16.84 -11.59 -19.79
CA THR A 298 15.69 -12.12 -19.03
C THR A 298 16.15 -13.13 -17.97
N ALA A 299 17.11 -14.00 -18.31
CA ALA A 299 17.69 -14.94 -17.36
C ALA A 299 18.45 -14.24 -16.23
N GLU A 300 19.22 -13.19 -16.55
CA GLU A 300 19.91 -12.36 -15.56
C GLU A 300 18.92 -11.66 -14.64
N TYR A 301 17.88 -11.02 -15.17
CA TYR A 301 16.83 -10.40 -14.36
C TYR A 301 16.16 -11.41 -13.44
N ARG A 302 15.75 -12.58 -13.96
CA ARG A 302 15.08 -13.63 -13.15
C ARG A 302 15.99 -14.15 -12.04
N LYS A 303 17.29 -14.28 -12.30
CA LYS A 303 18.28 -14.64 -11.29
C LYS A 303 18.36 -13.58 -10.19
N LEU A 304 18.55 -12.31 -10.56
CA LEU A 304 18.64 -11.20 -9.61
C LEU A 304 17.35 -11.05 -8.79
N GLU A 305 16.18 -11.16 -9.43
CA GLU A 305 14.89 -11.11 -8.74
C GLU A 305 14.73 -12.25 -7.74
N ALA A 306 15.14 -13.47 -8.10
CA ALA A 306 15.07 -14.63 -7.21
C ALA A 306 16.00 -14.50 -6.00
N GLU A 307 17.16 -13.84 -6.18
CA GLU A 307 18.10 -13.53 -5.09
C GLU A 307 17.55 -12.47 -4.10
N LEU A 308 16.56 -11.67 -4.50
CA LEU A 308 15.87 -10.75 -3.58
C LEU A 308 15.10 -11.55 -2.53
N SER A 309 15.57 -11.48 -1.28
CA SER A 309 14.88 -11.99 -0.12
C SER A 309 13.59 -11.21 0.14
N SER A 310 12.48 -11.88 0.42
CA SER A 310 11.27 -11.21 0.90
C SER A 310 11.59 -10.43 2.20
N PRO A 311 11.43 -9.10 2.22
CA PRO A 311 11.83 -8.30 3.37
C PRO A 311 10.98 -8.64 4.60
N ARG A 312 11.63 -8.85 5.75
CA ARG A 312 10.93 -8.86 7.04
C ARG A 312 10.60 -7.41 7.41
N ARG A 313 9.31 -7.10 7.46
CA ARG A 313 8.82 -5.76 7.76
C ARG A 313 8.48 -5.66 9.26
N ALA A 314 8.73 -4.50 9.84
CA ALA A 314 8.34 -4.15 11.20
C ALA A 314 7.53 -2.87 11.16
N PRO A 315 6.49 -2.72 12.01
CA PRO A 315 5.76 -1.47 12.12
C PRO A 315 6.70 -0.30 12.41
N GLY A 316 6.59 0.75 11.60
CA GLY A 316 7.36 1.97 11.74
C GLY A 316 6.48 3.19 11.54
N LEU A 317 7.06 4.37 11.71
CA LEU A 317 6.40 5.64 11.42
C LEU A 317 6.99 6.21 10.14
N LEU A 318 6.11 6.54 9.18
CA LEU A 318 6.49 7.28 7.99
C LEU A 318 6.54 8.77 8.32
N GLU A 319 7.64 9.44 7.96
CA GLU A 319 7.76 10.89 8.12
C GLU A 319 6.87 11.63 7.12
N ALA A 320 6.22 12.69 7.59
CA ALA A 320 5.24 13.45 6.83
C ALA A 320 5.35 14.93 7.18
N ASP A 321 4.83 15.77 6.30
CA ASP A 321 4.72 17.20 6.57
C ASP A 321 3.84 17.41 7.81
N GLY A 322 4.39 18.12 8.80
CA GLY A 322 3.66 18.47 10.00
C GLY A 322 2.73 19.65 9.78
N PHE A 323 1.65 19.69 10.55
CA PHE A 323 0.71 20.80 10.55
C PHE A 323 0.14 20.99 11.95
N ASP A 324 -0.29 22.22 12.22
CA ASP A 324 -0.88 22.59 13.49
C ASP A 324 -2.36 22.16 13.52
N GLN A 325 -2.85 21.78 14.70
CA GLN A 325 -4.20 21.25 14.87
C GLN A 325 -5.04 22.24 15.67
N PRO A 326 -6.34 22.43 15.34
CA PRO A 326 -7.20 23.26 16.15
C PRO A 326 -7.51 22.59 17.49
N LEU A 327 -7.71 23.40 18.51
CA LEU A 327 -8.34 22.96 19.75
C LEU A 327 -9.78 22.56 19.45
N TYR A 328 -10.18 21.35 19.84
CA TYR A 328 -11.57 20.92 19.71
C TYR A 328 -12.33 21.15 21.02
N VAL A 329 -13.37 22.00 20.98
CA VAL A 329 -14.14 22.37 22.17
C VAL A 329 -14.79 21.11 22.76
N ARG A 330 -14.40 20.74 23.99
CA ARG A 330 -14.82 19.51 24.68
C ARG A 330 -14.49 18.22 23.90
N GLY A 331 -13.50 18.27 23.02
CA GLY A 331 -13.10 17.13 22.17
C GLY A 331 -14.04 16.87 20.99
N ASP A 332 -14.98 17.77 20.69
CA ASP A 332 -15.88 17.63 19.53
C ASP A 332 -15.17 18.06 18.24
N HIS A 333 -14.84 17.09 17.38
CA HIS A 333 -14.22 17.32 16.07
C HIS A 333 -14.99 18.29 15.16
N LYS A 334 -16.29 18.51 15.39
CA LYS A 334 -17.12 19.46 14.63
C LYS A 334 -17.01 20.90 15.13
N LYS A 335 -16.31 21.12 16.25
CA LYS A 335 -16.16 22.43 16.89
C LYS A 335 -14.68 22.81 17.01
N PRO A 336 -13.97 23.01 15.88
CA PRO A 336 -12.62 23.54 15.92
C PRO A 336 -12.64 24.97 16.46
N ALA A 337 -11.67 25.28 17.33
CA ALA A 337 -11.40 26.61 17.86
C ALA A 337 -10.03 27.09 17.36
N ALA A 338 -9.27 27.80 18.20
CA ALA A 338 -7.95 28.31 17.83
C ALA A 338 -6.98 27.19 17.42
N GLU A 339 -6.21 27.45 16.37
CA GLU A 339 -5.09 26.60 15.94
C GLU A 339 -4.02 26.56 17.04
N ILE A 340 -3.55 25.36 17.37
CA ILE A 340 -2.53 25.13 18.39
C ILE A 340 -1.23 24.75 17.68
N PRO A 341 -0.20 25.62 17.75
CA PRO A 341 1.11 25.31 17.19
C PRO A 341 1.64 24.00 17.74
N ARG A 342 2.35 23.22 16.92
CA ARG A 342 3.08 22.04 17.39
C ARG A 342 4.14 22.47 18.42
N ARG A 343 3.92 22.09 19.67
CA ARG A 343 4.79 22.39 20.82
C ARG A 343 4.71 21.28 21.86
N TYR A 344 5.55 21.39 22.88
CA TYR A 344 5.40 20.57 24.08
C TYR A 344 4.21 21.06 24.93
N LEU A 345 3.98 20.48 26.11
CA LEU A 345 2.93 20.98 26.99
C LEU A 345 3.26 22.41 27.44
N GLU A 346 2.31 23.32 27.22
CA GLU A 346 2.48 24.77 27.42
C GLU A 346 2.94 25.14 28.83
N VAL A 347 2.53 24.38 29.84
CA VAL A 347 2.94 24.57 31.24
C VAL A 347 4.45 24.37 31.47
N PHE A 348 5.12 23.59 30.61
CA PHE A 348 6.55 23.34 30.70
C PHE A 348 7.34 24.15 29.67
N ASP A 349 6.86 24.19 28.43
CA ASP A 349 7.50 24.92 27.33
C ASP A 349 6.45 25.31 26.27
N ALA A 350 6.11 26.59 26.23
CA ALA A 350 5.13 27.12 25.29
C ALA A 350 5.70 27.36 23.89
N LYS A 351 7.02 27.21 23.69
CA LYS A 351 7.67 27.50 22.41
C LYS A 351 7.27 26.46 21.37
N PRO A 352 6.81 26.89 20.17
CA PRO A 352 6.62 26.00 19.03
C PRO A 352 7.91 25.30 18.63
N PHE A 353 7.79 24.08 18.12
CA PHE A 353 8.91 23.35 17.54
C PHE A 353 9.35 24.02 16.24
N ALA A 354 10.64 24.32 16.12
CA ALA A 354 11.24 24.80 14.88
C ALA A 354 11.69 23.58 14.05
N THR A 355 10.84 23.11 13.15
CA THR A 355 11.08 21.90 12.35
C THR A 355 10.46 21.99 10.97
N THR A 356 11.12 21.35 10.00
CA THR A 356 10.57 21.14 8.66
C THR A 356 9.78 19.84 8.55
N GLY A 357 9.87 18.95 9.54
CA GLY A 357 9.17 17.66 9.58
C GLY A 357 7.86 17.70 10.38
N SER A 358 7.43 16.53 10.85
CA SER A 358 6.17 16.38 11.61
C SER A 358 6.20 17.01 13.01
N GLY A 359 7.37 17.24 13.61
CA GLY A 359 7.48 17.63 15.03
C GLY A 359 7.60 16.45 15.99
N ARG A 360 7.54 15.20 15.48
CA ARG A 360 7.59 14.00 16.33
C ARG A 360 8.96 13.77 16.95
N LEU A 361 10.03 14.09 16.24
CA LEU A 361 11.39 13.96 16.78
C LEU A 361 11.59 14.94 17.94
N GLU A 362 11.22 16.19 17.74
CA GLU A 362 11.33 17.26 18.74
C GLU A 362 10.48 16.93 19.99
N LEU A 363 9.27 16.40 19.77
CA LEU A 363 8.44 15.89 20.85
C LEU A 363 9.11 14.72 21.60
N ALA A 364 9.70 13.76 20.88
CA ALA A 364 10.38 12.61 21.47
C ALA A 364 11.61 13.05 22.29
N GLU A 365 12.41 13.99 21.76
CA GLU A 365 13.56 14.58 22.45
C GLU A 365 13.13 15.32 23.73
N LYS A 366 12.02 16.06 23.69
CA LYS A 366 11.46 16.72 24.89
C LYS A 366 10.94 15.72 25.92
N ILE A 367 10.29 14.64 25.48
CA ILE A 367 9.80 13.58 26.38
C ILE A 367 10.98 12.86 27.05
N ALA A 368 12.04 12.55 26.29
CA ALA A 368 13.23 11.84 26.78
C ALA A 368 14.34 12.76 27.32
N SER A 369 14.10 14.06 27.40
CA SER A 369 15.09 15.03 27.89
C SER A 369 15.39 14.80 29.37
N PRO A 370 16.66 14.91 29.81
CA PRO A 370 17.01 14.91 31.23
C PRO A 370 16.38 16.08 32.00
N ASP A 371 16.03 17.16 31.31
CA ASP A 371 15.35 18.33 31.90
C ASP A 371 13.84 18.12 32.06
N ASN A 372 13.30 17.00 31.54
CA ASN A 372 11.92 16.60 31.76
C ASN A 372 11.81 15.65 32.96
N PRO A 373 11.36 16.14 34.14
CA PRO A 373 11.33 15.32 35.34
C PRO A 373 10.22 14.27 35.32
N LEU A 374 9.21 14.39 34.43
CA LEU A 374 8.03 13.53 34.45
C LEU A 374 8.36 12.10 34.03
N THR A 375 9.00 11.95 32.86
CA THR A 375 9.29 10.64 32.27
C THR A 375 10.18 9.80 33.18
N ALA A 376 11.23 10.40 33.72
CA ALA A 376 12.16 9.72 34.61
C ALA A 376 11.52 9.36 35.96
N ARG A 377 10.68 10.24 36.54
CA ARG A 377 9.96 9.95 37.80
C ARG A 377 8.97 8.81 37.66
N VAL A 378 8.17 8.81 36.58
CA VAL A 378 7.21 7.74 36.30
C VAL A 378 7.94 6.41 36.11
N MET A 379 8.99 6.38 35.29
CA MET A 379 9.75 5.16 35.05
C MET A 379 10.43 4.64 36.33
N THR A 380 11.04 5.53 37.11
CA THR A 380 11.66 5.19 38.40
C THR A 380 10.65 4.59 39.37
N ASN A 381 9.46 5.19 39.47
CA ASN A 381 8.39 4.67 40.32
C ASN A 381 7.85 3.32 39.85
N ARG A 382 7.75 3.09 38.53
CA ARG A 382 7.43 1.78 37.96
C ARG A 382 8.46 0.72 38.33
N LEU A 383 9.76 1.04 38.20
CA LEU A 383 10.83 0.13 38.59
C LEU A 383 10.80 -0.17 40.10
N TRP A 384 10.58 0.86 40.91
CA TRP A 384 10.38 0.70 42.36
C TRP A 384 9.20 -0.22 42.67
N HIS A 385 8.04 0.03 42.06
CA HIS A 385 6.85 -0.82 42.20
C HIS A 385 7.14 -2.29 41.83
N HIS A 386 7.86 -2.55 40.74
CA HIS A 386 8.20 -3.91 40.34
C HIS A 386 9.16 -4.61 41.32
N VAL A 387 10.04 -3.86 42.00
CA VAL A 387 10.99 -4.42 42.97
C VAL A 387 10.36 -4.62 44.36
N PHE A 388 9.56 -3.66 44.82
CA PHE A 388 9.04 -3.61 46.19
C PHE A 388 7.54 -3.89 46.31
N GLY A 389 6.84 -4.17 45.21
CA GLY A 389 5.41 -4.48 45.16
C GLY A 389 4.46 -3.28 45.26
N ARG A 390 4.94 -2.11 45.70
CA ARG A 390 4.17 -0.85 45.74
C ARG A 390 5.06 0.32 45.32
N GLY A 391 4.55 1.18 44.44
CA GLY A 391 5.25 2.41 44.05
C GLY A 391 5.34 3.40 45.21
N LEU A 392 6.35 4.28 45.17
CA LEU A 392 6.44 5.44 46.06
C LEU A 392 5.22 6.36 45.87
N VAL A 393 4.76 6.47 44.62
CA VAL A 393 3.41 6.91 44.26
C VAL A 393 2.57 5.64 44.02
N GLY A 394 1.52 5.45 44.81
CA GLY A 394 0.69 4.24 44.77
C GLY A 394 -0.07 4.08 43.44
N THR A 395 -0.49 5.19 42.85
CA THR A 395 -1.02 5.25 41.49
C THR A 395 0.12 5.28 40.47
N VAL A 396 0.71 4.12 40.20
CA VAL A 396 1.96 3.95 39.44
C VAL A 396 2.01 4.72 38.11
N ASP A 397 0.87 4.82 37.42
CA ASP A 397 0.76 5.46 36.10
C ASP A 397 0.08 6.84 36.12
N ASN A 398 -0.30 7.36 37.29
CA ASN A 398 -0.97 8.65 37.42
C ASN A 398 -0.29 9.51 38.49
N PHE A 399 0.50 10.48 38.02
CA PHE A 399 1.20 11.49 38.82
C PHE A 399 0.46 12.84 38.82
N GLY A 400 -0.73 12.89 38.21
CA GLY A 400 -1.56 14.09 38.12
C GLY A 400 -2.34 14.35 39.41
N ARG A 401 -3.21 15.37 39.37
CA ARG A 401 -4.06 15.78 40.51
C ARG A 401 -4.97 14.66 41.07
N LEU A 402 -5.32 13.68 40.24
CA LEU A 402 -6.14 12.53 40.62
C LEU A 402 -5.31 11.33 41.12
N GLY A 403 -3.98 11.43 41.11
CA GLY A 403 -3.07 10.43 41.63
C GLY A 403 -2.73 10.63 43.10
N ASP A 404 -2.14 9.59 43.69
CA ASP A 404 -1.59 9.65 45.04
C ASP A 404 -0.38 10.59 45.10
N GLN A 405 -0.15 11.20 46.26
CA GLN A 405 1.10 11.89 46.53
C GLN A 405 2.22 10.87 46.80
N PRO A 406 3.49 11.18 46.44
CA PRO A 406 4.61 10.33 46.78
C PRO A 406 4.76 10.22 48.30
N THR A 407 4.81 8.99 48.80
CA THR A 407 5.06 8.71 50.22
C THR A 407 6.43 9.19 50.67
N HIS A 408 7.43 9.14 49.78
CA HIS A 408 8.80 9.57 50.03
C HIS A 408 9.30 10.41 48.83
N PRO A 409 8.94 11.70 48.74
CA PRO A 409 9.24 12.54 47.57
C PRO A 409 10.75 12.72 47.33
N GLU A 410 11.52 12.94 48.39
CA GLU A 410 12.97 13.14 48.27
C GLU A 410 13.69 11.88 47.77
N LEU A 411 13.23 10.70 48.20
CA LEU A 411 13.76 9.42 47.73
C LEU A 411 13.46 9.20 46.25
N LEU A 412 12.23 9.52 45.82
CA LEU A 412 11.86 9.48 44.42
C LEU A 412 12.73 10.41 43.57
N ASP A 413 13.00 11.63 44.05
CA ASP A 413 13.84 12.60 43.35
C ASP A 413 15.31 12.20 43.30
N TYR A 414 15.82 11.60 44.38
CA TYR A 414 17.16 11.01 44.41
C TYR A 414 17.28 9.86 43.40
N ALA A 415 16.35 8.91 43.45
CA ALA A 415 16.32 7.74 42.58
C ALA A 415 16.18 8.15 41.10
N THR A 416 15.36 9.16 40.82
CA THR A 416 15.17 9.72 39.47
C THR A 416 16.46 10.34 38.93
N ARG A 417 17.13 11.20 39.70
CA ARG A 417 18.42 11.80 39.29
C ARG A 417 19.48 10.73 39.04
N ARG A 418 19.51 9.68 39.86
CA ARG A 418 20.40 8.54 39.68
C ARG A 418 20.08 7.78 38.40
N PHE A 419 18.81 7.56 38.08
CA PHE A 419 18.39 6.90 36.85
C PHE A 419 18.82 7.68 35.60
N ILE A 420 18.62 9.00 35.59
CA ILE A 420 19.10 9.89 34.51
C ILE A 420 20.63 9.84 34.40
N GLY A 421 21.35 9.98 35.52
CA GLY A 421 22.82 9.92 35.57
C GLY A 421 23.42 8.56 35.19
N ARG A 422 22.61 7.50 35.12
CA ARG A 422 22.95 6.17 34.61
C ARG A 422 22.55 5.98 33.15
N ASN A 423 22.34 7.07 32.41
CA ASN A 423 21.88 7.10 31.03
C ASN A 423 20.60 6.27 30.83
N TRP A 424 19.64 6.42 31.75
CA TRP A 424 18.35 5.76 31.68
C TRP A 424 18.42 4.21 31.64
N SER A 425 19.53 3.64 32.13
CA SER A 425 19.74 2.20 32.15
C SER A 425 18.83 1.53 33.17
N VAL A 426 17.77 0.88 32.69
CA VAL A 426 16.84 0.08 33.50
C VAL A 426 17.60 -0.96 34.32
N LYS A 427 18.57 -1.65 33.71
CA LYS A 427 19.39 -2.67 34.37
C LYS A 427 20.23 -2.09 35.51
N ALA A 428 20.86 -0.93 35.31
CA ALA A 428 21.64 -0.28 36.35
C ALA A 428 20.76 0.15 37.53
N MET A 429 19.59 0.73 37.24
CA MET A 429 18.66 1.16 38.27
C MET A 429 18.09 -0.01 39.07
N LEU A 430 17.70 -1.11 38.39
CA LEU A 430 17.28 -2.33 39.07
C LEU A 430 18.40 -2.86 39.99
N ARG A 431 19.65 -2.88 39.52
CA ARG A 431 20.79 -3.26 40.38
C ARG A 431 20.91 -2.36 41.60
N ASP A 432 20.78 -1.05 41.41
CA ASP A 432 20.86 -0.09 42.52
C ASP A 432 19.76 -0.34 43.56
N LEU A 433 18.52 -0.62 43.12
CA LEU A 433 17.40 -0.96 44.00
C LEU A 433 17.63 -2.30 44.74
N LEU A 434 18.09 -3.34 44.05
CA LEU A 434 18.34 -4.67 44.62
C LEU A 434 19.51 -4.69 45.62
N LEU A 435 20.45 -3.75 45.50
CA LEU A 435 21.58 -3.60 46.42
C LEU A 435 21.27 -2.74 47.65
N THR A 436 20.09 -2.13 47.72
CA THR A 436 19.67 -1.38 48.91
C THR A 436 19.58 -2.29 50.13
N ASP A 437 19.74 -1.70 51.31
CA ASP A 437 19.41 -2.40 52.57
C ASP A 437 17.92 -2.78 52.59
N ALA A 438 17.04 -1.87 52.14
CA ALA A 438 15.60 -2.08 52.08
C ALA A 438 15.19 -3.37 51.35
N PHE A 439 15.83 -3.70 50.22
CA PHE A 439 15.55 -4.94 49.50
C PHE A 439 16.14 -6.18 50.20
N ARG A 440 17.27 -6.03 50.88
CA ARG A 440 17.99 -7.13 51.55
C ARG A 440 17.48 -7.44 52.96
N ARG A 441 16.55 -6.65 53.50
CA ARG A 441 15.93 -6.90 54.80
C ARG A 441 15.17 -8.23 54.80
N SER A 442 15.28 -8.96 55.90
CA SER A 442 14.56 -10.22 56.09
C SER A 442 13.05 -9.99 56.02
N SER A 443 12.33 -10.91 55.37
CA SER A 443 10.87 -10.96 55.39
C SER A 443 10.33 -11.63 56.67
N LEU A 444 11.21 -12.10 57.56
CA LEU A 444 10.80 -12.60 58.87
C LEU A 444 10.41 -11.43 59.78
N PRO A 445 9.20 -11.45 60.37
CA PRO A 445 8.81 -10.42 61.32
C PRO A 445 9.73 -10.46 62.54
N THR A 446 10.07 -9.29 63.07
CA THR A 446 10.75 -9.18 64.37
C THR A 446 9.83 -9.62 65.49
N ALA A 447 10.39 -10.12 66.59
CA ALA A 447 9.61 -10.56 67.76
C ALA A 447 8.71 -9.46 68.37
N SER A 448 8.97 -8.18 68.09
CA SER A 448 8.14 -7.04 68.49
C SER A 448 6.98 -6.72 67.54
N ALA A 449 6.94 -7.34 66.36
CA ALA A 449 5.91 -7.15 65.33
C ALA A 449 4.89 -8.30 65.30
N LEU A 450 5.18 -9.40 66.02
CA LEU A 450 4.26 -10.47 66.37
C LEU A 450 3.66 -10.18 67.75
#